data_AF-A0A929BPW3-F1
#
_entry.id   AF-A0A929BPW3-F1
#
_cell.length_a   1.000
_cell.length_b   1.000
_cell.length_c   1.000
_cell.angle_alpha   90.00
_cell.angle_beta   90.00
_cell.angle_gamma   90.00
#
_symmetry.space_group_name_H-M   'P 1'
#
loop_
_entity.id
_entity.type
_entity.pdbx_description
1 polymer ?
#
loop_
_entity_poly.entity_id
_entity_poly.type
_entity_poly.pdbx_seq_one_letter_code
_entity_poly.pdbx_strand_id
1 'polypeptide(L)'
;AALADDEALMTQLFQYRFPSTSLRTGPSTEFTPSEAEGLRTSSSDSGLNGHSFGNLFITAMAEVTGSFERALLESGRVLAVQGRVLPSTLCDVTLMADLRTEPVGISRVAGQSSIIEAGGSIERVYLEPDDAPAYPDAVRALLEADLIVAGPGSLYTSVLPNLLVPDVARAVAASRALKVYVCNVATQRGETDGYSAGDHIAGLEAHVGEGLFPMVLVNDNLDVHFDAPPGVELAPVDFPPHAAYRVITADLVDRAHPWRHDSDKLARAVLRLL
;
A
#
# COMPACT_ATOMS: atom_id res chain seq x y z
N ALA A 1 -5.77 6.46 -10.39
CA ALA A 1 -5.08 7.72 -10.72
C ALA A 1 -3.86 7.48 -11.61
N ALA A 2 -2.86 6.69 -11.17
CA ALA A 2 -1.65 6.38 -11.95
C ALA A 2 -1.91 5.80 -13.36
N LEU A 3 -3.02 5.10 -13.55
CA LEU A 3 -3.38 4.50 -14.84
C LEU A 3 -4.35 5.36 -15.67
N ALA A 4 -4.75 6.55 -15.19
CA ALA A 4 -5.69 7.40 -15.92
C ALA A 4 -4.99 8.12 -17.09
N ASP A 5 -5.73 8.40 -18.17
CA ASP A 5 -5.21 9.13 -19.33
C ASP A 5 -4.59 10.50 -18.97
N ASP A 6 -5.14 11.21 -17.98
CA ASP A 6 -4.54 12.41 -17.37
C ASP A 6 -4.09 12.09 -15.93
N GLU A 7 -2.96 11.40 -15.81
CA GLU A 7 -2.41 10.95 -14.54
C GLU A 7 -2.21 12.11 -13.55
N ALA A 8 -1.67 13.24 -14.00
CA ALA A 8 -1.28 14.34 -13.12
C ALA A 8 -2.51 14.97 -12.44
N LEU A 9 -3.54 15.32 -13.23
CA LEU A 9 -4.78 15.89 -12.69
C LEU A 9 -5.53 14.87 -11.83
N MET A 10 -5.64 13.63 -12.29
CA MET A 10 -6.38 12.59 -11.57
C MET A 10 -5.69 12.20 -10.26
N THR A 11 -4.35 12.24 -10.22
CA THR A 11 -3.59 12.02 -8.98
C THR A 11 -3.86 13.12 -7.97
N GLN A 12 -3.81 14.39 -8.37
CA GLN A 12 -4.16 15.50 -7.48
C GLN A 12 -5.59 15.40 -6.96
N LEU A 13 -6.54 15.08 -7.83
CA LEU A 13 -7.95 14.96 -7.47
C LEU A 13 -8.21 13.79 -6.51
N PHE A 14 -7.65 12.60 -6.78
CA PHE A 14 -7.86 11.43 -5.92
C PHE A 14 -7.12 11.51 -4.59
N GLN A 15 -6.00 12.23 -4.54
CA GLN A 15 -5.26 12.49 -3.31
C GLN A 15 -5.80 13.70 -2.53
N TYR A 16 -6.73 14.47 -3.11
CA TYR A 16 -7.32 15.62 -2.45
C TYR A 16 -7.99 15.20 -1.14
N ARG A 17 -7.60 15.87 -0.05
CA ARG A 17 -8.23 15.75 1.25
C ARG A 17 -8.96 17.03 1.57
N PHE A 18 -10.23 16.90 1.94
CA PHE A 18 -11.03 18.04 2.36
C PHE A 18 -10.43 18.65 3.63
N PRO A 19 -10.17 19.96 3.67
CA PRO A 19 -9.56 20.62 4.82
C PRO A 19 -10.52 20.57 6.02
N SER A 20 -9.96 20.35 7.21
CA SER A 20 -10.73 20.41 8.46
C SER A 20 -11.05 21.88 8.79
N THR A 21 -12.32 22.26 8.70
CA THR A 21 -12.78 23.58 9.17
C THR A 21 -12.77 23.59 10.70
N SER A 22 -11.69 24.07 11.31
CA SER A 22 -11.74 24.50 12.71
C SER A 22 -12.41 25.88 12.76
N LEU A 23 -13.61 25.93 13.34
CA LEU A 23 -14.30 27.18 13.64
C LEU A 23 -13.35 28.09 14.43
N ARG A 24 -12.90 29.18 13.82
CA ARG A 24 -12.29 30.30 14.56
C ARG A 24 -13.38 30.91 15.43
N THR A 25 -13.37 30.62 16.73
CA THR A 25 -14.17 31.35 17.71
C THR A 25 -13.61 32.76 17.84
N GLY A 26 -14.30 33.73 17.23
CA GLY A 26 -14.15 35.15 17.56
C GLY A 26 -14.69 35.44 18.97
N PRO A 27 -14.34 36.59 19.58
CA PRO A 27 -14.60 36.84 20.98
C PRO A 27 -16.10 36.91 21.27
N SER A 28 -16.48 36.16 22.31
CA SER A 28 -17.83 36.01 22.85
C SER A 28 -18.43 37.33 23.33
N THR A 29 -19.53 37.76 22.72
CA THR A 29 -20.49 38.68 23.35
C THR A 29 -21.66 37.87 23.90
N GLU A 30 -21.87 38.01 25.21
CA GLU A 30 -22.96 37.43 25.99
C GLU A 30 -24.33 37.82 25.43
N PHE A 31 -25.22 36.84 25.24
CA PHE A 31 -26.67 37.06 25.23
C PHE A 31 -27.39 35.87 25.86
N THR A 32 -28.30 36.18 26.78
CA THR A 32 -29.12 35.24 27.58
C THR A 32 -30.29 34.65 26.77
N PRO A 33 -30.83 33.47 27.15
CA PRO A 33 -31.78 32.74 26.32
C PRO A 33 -33.25 33.08 26.64
N SER A 34 -34.09 33.17 25.60
CA SER A 34 -35.55 33.12 25.70
C SER A 34 -36.12 32.38 24.48
N GLU A 35 -36.71 31.21 24.77
CA GLU A 35 -37.76 30.43 24.09
C GLU A 35 -38.09 30.68 22.61
N ALA A 36 -37.93 29.64 21.78
CA ALA A 36 -38.94 29.17 20.82
C ALA A 36 -38.51 27.82 20.19
N GLU A 37 -39.45 26.87 20.17
CA GLU A 37 -39.36 25.58 19.50
C GLU A 37 -39.15 25.71 17.99
N GLY A 38 -38.34 24.81 17.42
CA GLY A 38 -38.19 24.69 15.98
C GLY A 38 -37.00 23.81 15.62
N LEU A 39 -37.30 22.57 15.19
CA LEU A 39 -36.46 21.71 14.36
C LEU A 39 -34.97 21.62 14.78
N ARG A 40 -34.66 20.73 15.72
CA ARG A 40 -33.29 20.21 15.88
C ARG A 40 -32.96 19.27 14.72
N THR A 41 -32.67 19.82 13.54
CA THR A 41 -31.76 19.13 12.63
C THR A 41 -30.42 19.07 13.34
N SER A 42 -30.00 17.88 13.72
CA SER A 42 -28.65 17.64 14.23
C SER A 42 -27.64 18.29 13.28
N SER A 43 -26.92 19.28 13.79
CA SER A 43 -25.80 19.94 13.13
C SER A 43 -24.71 18.92 12.83
N SER A 44 -24.76 18.28 11.66
CA SER A 44 -23.68 17.46 11.10
C SER A 44 -22.70 18.35 10.33
N ASP A 45 -22.22 19.43 10.95
CA ASP A 45 -21.33 20.40 10.29
C ASP A 45 -19.85 19.96 10.32
N SER A 46 -19.62 18.66 10.04
CA SER A 46 -18.29 18.06 9.90
C SER A 46 -18.24 16.94 8.86
N GLY A 47 -19.17 16.93 7.90
CA GLY A 47 -19.44 15.74 7.07
C GLY A 47 -18.33 15.28 6.11
N LEU A 48 -17.37 16.14 5.78
CA LEU A 48 -16.30 15.82 4.80
C LEU A 48 -14.89 16.03 5.35
N ASN A 49 -14.72 16.57 6.56
CA ASN A 49 -13.42 16.98 7.07
C ASN A 49 -12.42 15.81 7.14
N GLY A 50 -11.28 15.95 6.45
CA GLY A 50 -10.20 14.95 6.44
C GLY A 50 -10.41 13.77 5.49
N HIS A 51 -11.59 13.61 4.89
CA HIS A 51 -11.85 12.54 3.93
C HIS A 51 -11.08 12.74 2.63
N SER A 52 -10.62 11.62 2.05
CA SER A 52 -10.06 11.61 0.69
C SER A 52 -11.21 11.63 -0.33
N PHE A 53 -11.13 12.54 -1.30
CA PHE A 53 -12.08 12.56 -2.41
C PHE A 53 -12.12 11.22 -3.16
N GLY A 54 -10.96 10.61 -3.41
CA GLY A 54 -10.89 9.32 -4.09
C GLY A 54 -11.67 8.23 -3.34
N ASN A 55 -11.54 8.18 -2.01
CA ASN A 55 -12.28 7.21 -1.20
C ASN A 55 -13.78 7.47 -1.25
N LEU A 56 -14.20 8.73 -1.09
CA LEU A 56 -15.61 9.10 -1.17
C LEU A 56 -16.21 8.79 -2.54
N PHE A 57 -15.44 9.03 -3.61
CA PHE A 57 -15.85 8.70 -4.97
C PHE A 57 -16.09 7.20 -5.13
N ILE A 58 -15.14 6.34 -4.70
CA ILE A 58 -15.31 4.88 -4.78
C ILE A 58 -16.46 4.40 -3.89
N THR A 59 -16.62 4.95 -2.68
CA THR A 59 -17.74 4.62 -1.78
C THR A 59 -19.08 4.98 -2.42
N ALA A 60 -19.22 6.19 -2.97
CA ALA A 60 -20.44 6.61 -3.66
C ALA A 60 -20.72 5.73 -4.89
N MET A 61 -19.69 5.35 -5.65
CA MET A 61 -19.84 4.43 -6.77
C MET A 61 -20.30 3.04 -6.32
N ALA A 62 -19.83 2.55 -5.16
CA ALA A 62 -20.29 1.30 -4.57
C ALA A 62 -21.77 1.35 -4.17
N GLU A 63 -22.22 2.46 -3.57
CA GLU A 63 -23.63 2.66 -3.25
C GLU A 63 -24.52 2.74 -4.50
N VAL A 64 -24.12 3.53 -5.51
CA VAL A 64 -24.86 3.71 -6.76
C VAL A 64 -24.96 2.40 -7.54
N THR A 65 -23.86 1.64 -7.58
CA THR A 65 -23.82 0.39 -8.32
C THR A 65 -24.34 -0.81 -7.52
N GLY A 66 -24.53 -0.67 -6.21
CA GLY A 66 -24.90 -1.76 -5.30
C GLY A 66 -23.87 -2.90 -5.23
N SER A 67 -22.64 -2.67 -5.70
CA SER A 67 -21.58 -3.68 -5.77
C SER A 67 -20.21 -3.00 -5.85
N PHE A 68 -19.32 -3.33 -4.91
CA PHE A 68 -17.94 -2.82 -4.90
C PHE A 68 -17.18 -3.18 -6.18
N GLU A 69 -17.39 -4.40 -6.70
CA GLU A 69 -16.81 -4.85 -7.96
C GLU A 69 -17.23 -3.95 -9.13
N ARG A 70 -18.53 -3.71 -9.30
CA ARG A 70 -19.02 -2.83 -10.36
C ARG A 70 -18.54 -1.40 -10.16
N ALA A 71 -18.46 -0.93 -8.91
CA ALA A 71 -17.94 0.39 -8.60
C ALA A 71 -16.51 0.56 -9.11
N LEU A 72 -15.64 -0.43 -8.90
CA LEU A 72 -14.26 -0.36 -9.37
C LEU A 72 -14.17 -0.34 -10.90
N LEU A 73 -14.98 -1.17 -11.57
CA LEU A 73 -15.05 -1.22 -13.04
C LEU A 73 -15.55 0.10 -13.64
N GLU A 74 -16.66 0.64 -13.15
CA GLU A 74 -17.22 1.88 -13.65
C GLU A 74 -16.35 3.09 -13.27
N SER A 75 -15.73 3.07 -12.09
CA SER A 75 -14.74 4.08 -11.70
C SER A 75 -13.54 4.09 -12.66
N GLY A 76 -13.04 2.91 -13.04
CA GLY A 76 -11.98 2.80 -14.05
C GLY A 76 -12.37 3.42 -15.39
N ARG A 77 -13.63 3.22 -15.85
CA ARG A 77 -14.13 3.83 -17.09
C ARG A 77 -14.26 5.34 -16.99
N VAL A 78 -14.81 5.87 -15.89
CA VAL A 78 -14.94 7.31 -15.66
C VAL A 78 -13.57 7.99 -15.66
N LEU A 79 -12.55 7.30 -15.14
CA LEU A 79 -11.17 7.79 -15.07
C LEU A 79 -10.33 7.48 -16.31
N ALA A 80 -10.91 6.87 -17.34
CA ALA A 80 -10.21 6.41 -18.54
C ALA A 80 -8.91 5.65 -18.20
N VAL A 81 -9.02 4.64 -17.34
CA VAL A 81 -7.88 3.84 -16.89
C VAL A 81 -7.38 2.93 -18.01
N GLN A 82 -6.09 3.03 -18.32
CA GLN A 82 -5.35 2.12 -19.20
C GLN A 82 -4.93 0.87 -18.41
N GLY A 83 -5.68 -0.22 -18.57
CA GLY A 83 -5.44 -1.49 -17.88
C GLY A 83 -6.59 -1.89 -16.95
N ARG A 84 -6.31 -2.77 -15.98
CA ARG A 84 -7.31 -3.24 -15.00
C ARG A 84 -6.77 -3.07 -13.59
N VAL A 85 -7.61 -2.55 -12.71
CA VAL A 85 -7.39 -2.55 -11.25
C VAL A 85 -8.32 -3.58 -10.66
N LEU A 86 -7.77 -4.59 -10.00
CA LEU A 86 -8.52 -5.70 -9.42
C LEU A 86 -8.20 -5.77 -7.92
N PRO A 87 -9.19 -5.93 -7.04
CA PRO A 87 -8.92 -6.13 -5.62
C PRO A 87 -8.36 -7.53 -5.40
N SER A 88 -7.57 -7.73 -4.33
CA SER A 88 -7.11 -9.06 -3.93
C SER A 88 -8.28 -9.92 -3.44
N THR A 89 -9.23 -9.33 -2.72
CA THR A 89 -10.47 -9.95 -2.24
C THR A 89 -11.62 -8.93 -2.25
N LEU A 90 -12.86 -9.41 -2.31
CA LEU A 90 -14.07 -8.60 -2.10
C LEU A 90 -14.58 -8.67 -0.65
N CYS A 91 -13.96 -9.50 0.19
CA CYS A 91 -14.30 -9.59 1.60
C CYS A 91 -13.65 -8.45 2.38
N ASP A 92 -14.38 -7.91 3.34
CA ASP A 92 -13.82 -6.96 4.30
C ASP A 92 -12.81 -7.70 5.19
N VAL A 93 -11.54 -7.32 5.06
CA VAL A 93 -10.43 -7.88 5.82
C VAL A 93 -9.73 -6.79 6.62
N THR A 94 -9.29 -7.13 7.82
CA THR A 94 -8.46 -6.27 8.66
C THR A 94 -7.03 -6.78 8.67
N LEU A 95 -6.07 -5.92 8.37
CA LEU A 95 -4.66 -6.23 8.55
C LEU A 95 -4.32 -6.20 10.04
N MET A 96 -3.74 -7.29 10.53
CA MET A 96 -3.30 -7.48 11.90
C MET A 96 -1.78 -7.60 11.93
N ALA A 97 -1.15 -7.09 12.98
CA ALA A 97 0.29 -7.25 13.23
C ALA A 97 0.55 -7.69 14.67
N ASP A 98 1.53 -8.59 14.84
CA ASP A 98 2.18 -8.82 16.12
C ASP A 98 3.49 -8.00 16.16
N LEU A 99 3.56 -7.03 17.07
CA LEU A 99 4.67 -6.08 17.22
C LEU A 99 5.49 -6.39 18.46
N ARG A 100 6.81 -6.45 18.32
CA ARG A 100 7.75 -6.63 19.42
C ARG A 100 8.33 -5.30 19.87
N THR A 101 8.16 -5.01 21.16
CA THR A 101 8.71 -3.82 21.82
C THR A 101 9.42 -4.24 23.09
N GLU A 102 10.72 -4.03 23.19
CA GLU A 102 11.47 -4.32 24.41
C GLU A 102 11.31 -3.17 25.44
N PRO A 103 11.11 -3.46 26.75
CA PRO A 103 11.04 -4.77 27.40
C PRO A 103 9.61 -5.34 27.51
N VAL A 104 8.63 -4.75 26.81
CA VAL A 104 7.19 -5.02 26.94
C VAL A 104 6.80 -6.40 26.38
N GLY A 105 7.52 -6.90 25.38
CA GLY A 105 7.22 -8.17 24.69
C GLY A 105 6.42 -7.96 23.40
N ILE A 106 5.51 -8.89 23.09
CA ILE A 106 4.69 -8.85 21.87
C ILE A 106 3.33 -8.20 22.19
N SER A 107 2.91 -7.24 21.36
CA SER A 107 1.57 -6.68 21.36
C SER A 107 0.87 -6.89 20.01
N ARG A 108 -0.46 -6.91 19.99
CA ARG A 108 -1.25 -7.09 18.77
C ARG A 108 -1.92 -5.79 18.38
N VAL A 109 -1.80 -5.42 17.11
CA VAL A 109 -2.37 -4.18 16.57
C VAL A 109 -3.24 -4.50 15.35
N ALA A 110 -4.41 -3.85 15.29
CA ALA A 110 -5.38 -3.99 14.22
C ALA A 110 -5.47 -2.72 13.38
N GLY A 111 -5.50 -2.89 12.07
CA GLY A 111 -5.65 -1.81 11.09
C GLY A 111 -4.32 -1.26 10.60
N GLN A 112 -4.26 -1.02 9.29
CA GLN A 112 -3.03 -0.60 8.60
C GLN A 112 -2.42 0.68 9.18
N SER A 113 -3.21 1.73 9.40
CA SER A 113 -2.72 3.00 9.95
C SER A 113 -2.18 2.84 11.37
N SER A 114 -2.89 2.07 12.20
CA SER A 114 -2.49 1.81 13.59
C SER A 114 -1.15 1.07 13.67
N ILE A 115 -0.88 0.13 12.75
CA ILE A 115 0.38 -0.63 12.72
C ILE A 115 1.58 0.31 12.53
N ILE A 116 1.47 1.25 11.60
CA ILE A 116 2.55 2.23 11.31
C ILE A 116 2.77 3.16 12.51
N GLU A 117 1.70 3.53 13.22
CA GLU A 117 1.74 4.47 14.36
C GLU A 117 2.18 3.83 15.68
N ALA A 118 1.91 2.54 15.87
CA ALA A 118 2.14 1.84 17.13
C ALA A 118 3.63 1.74 17.52
N GLY A 119 4.52 1.71 16.52
CA GLY A 119 5.96 1.53 16.71
C GLY A 119 6.33 0.13 17.22
N GLY A 120 7.63 -0.13 17.33
CA GLY A 120 8.16 -1.48 17.59
C GLY A 120 8.50 -2.22 16.29
N SER A 121 9.11 -3.41 16.43
CA SER A 121 9.47 -4.26 15.29
C SER A 121 8.30 -5.14 14.91
N ILE A 122 7.90 -5.15 13.63
CA ILE A 122 6.90 -6.10 13.13
C ILE A 122 7.51 -7.51 13.15
N GLU A 123 6.90 -8.43 13.91
CA GLU A 123 7.30 -9.84 13.93
C GLU A 123 6.58 -10.62 12.84
N ARG A 124 5.28 -10.34 12.64
CA ARG A 124 4.48 -10.85 11.52
C ARG A 124 3.23 -10.02 11.29
N VAL A 125 2.68 -10.13 10.08
CA VAL A 125 1.35 -9.64 9.70
C VAL A 125 0.46 -10.77 9.20
N TYR A 126 -0.85 -10.63 9.37
CA TYR A 126 -1.85 -11.57 8.87
C TYR A 126 -3.19 -10.86 8.66
N LEU A 127 -4.11 -11.48 7.92
CA LEU A 127 -5.46 -10.94 7.70
C LEU A 127 -6.45 -11.53 8.70
N GLU A 128 -7.46 -10.74 9.07
CA GLU A 128 -8.62 -11.21 9.83
C GLU A 128 -9.91 -10.79 9.10
N PRO A 129 -10.73 -11.73 8.60
CA PRO A 129 -10.52 -13.19 8.60
C PRO A 129 -9.32 -13.61 7.71
N ASP A 130 -8.69 -14.75 8.04
CA ASP A 130 -7.49 -15.28 7.38
C ASP A 130 -7.79 -16.20 6.18
N ASP A 131 -9.07 -16.52 5.96
CA ASP A 131 -9.57 -17.40 4.89
C ASP A 131 -10.33 -16.64 3.79
N ALA A 132 -10.14 -15.32 3.70
CA ALA A 132 -10.77 -14.49 2.69
C ALA A 132 -10.48 -15.02 1.26
N PRO A 133 -11.51 -15.31 0.45
CA PRO A 133 -11.31 -15.81 -0.91
C PRO A 133 -10.73 -14.72 -1.80
N ALA A 134 -9.86 -15.10 -2.74
CA ALA A 134 -9.40 -14.13 -3.73
C ALA A 134 -10.51 -13.75 -4.71
N TYR A 135 -10.40 -12.55 -5.26
CA TYR A 135 -11.26 -12.15 -6.37
C TYR A 135 -10.93 -12.98 -7.63
N PRO A 136 -11.90 -13.69 -8.24
CA PRO A 136 -11.62 -14.65 -9.31
C PRO A 136 -10.88 -14.08 -10.53
N ASP A 137 -11.17 -12.83 -10.91
CA ASP A 137 -10.50 -12.19 -12.04
C ASP A 137 -9.05 -11.81 -11.72
N ALA A 138 -8.71 -11.56 -10.44
CA ALA A 138 -7.32 -11.39 -10.01
C ALA A 138 -6.54 -12.70 -10.13
N VAL A 139 -7.14 -13.82 -9.69
CA VAL A 139 -6.56 -15.16 -9.87
C VAL A 139 -6.34 -15.48 -11.34
N ARG A 140 -7.34 -15.22 -12.19
CA ARG A 140 -7.22 -15.43 -13.64
C ARG A 140 -6.07 -14.60 -14.23
N ALA A 141 -5.99 -13.31 -13.90
CA ALA A 141 -4.93 -12.44 -14.37
C ALA A 141 -3.53 -12.92 -13.95
N LEU A 142 -3.37 -13.43 -12.73
CA LEU A 142 -2.10 -13.99 -12.25
C LEU A 142 -1.70 -15.26 -13.02
N LEU A 143 -2.66 -16.14 -13.32
CA LEU A 143 -2.41 -17.39 -14.04
C LEU A 143 -2.11 -17.17 -15.55
N GLU A 144 -2.68 -16.12 -16.14
CA GLU A 144 -2.49 -15.75 -17.55
C GLU A 144 -1.30 -14.81 -17.78
N ALA A 145 -0.67 -14.29 -16.73
CA ALA A 145 0.42 -13.34 -16.85
C ALA A 145 1.69 -13.94 -17.48
N ASP A 146 2.41 -13.12 -18.25
CA ASP A 146 3.77 -13.41 -18.69
C ASP A 146 4.82 -13.03 -17.61
N LEU A 147 4.49 -12.01 -16.81
CA LEU A 147 5.32 -11.48 -15.73
C LEU A 147 4.45 -11.05 -14.55
N ILE A 148 4.82 -11.47 -13.34
CA ILE A 148 4.24 -11.03 -12.08
C ILE A 148 5.31 -10.23 -11.33
N VAL A 149 4.97 -8.98 -11.01
CA VAL A 149 5.82 -8.08 -10.23
C VAL A 149 5.16 -7.84 -8.87
N ALA A 150 5.86 -8.18 -7.79
CA ALA A 150 5.45 -7.80 -6.44
C ALA A 150 6.24 -6.56 -5.99
N GLY A 151 5.54 -5.53 -5.56
CA GLY A 151 6.13 -4.25 -5.21
C GLY A 151 6.47 -3.36 -6.43
N PRO A 152 7.18 -2.24 -6.21
CA PRO A 152 7.62 -1.76 -4.90
C PRO A 152 6.44 -1.30 -4.03
N GLY A 153 6.68 -1.15 -2.74
CA GLY A 153 5.67 -0.72 -1.76
C GLY A 153 6.01 -1.20 -0.35
N SER A 154 5.37 -0.60 0.65
CA SER A 154 5.55 -0.98 2.05
C SER A 154 5.38 -2.49 2.21
N LEU A 155 6.39 -3.16 2.78
CA LEU A 155 6.46 -4.62 2.77
C LEU A 155 5.26 -5.23 3.50
N TYR A 156 5.01 -4.77 4.73
CA TYR A 156 4.00 -5.35 5.62
C TYR A 156 2.60 -4.81 5.37
N THR A 157 2.48 -3.57 4.89
CA THR A 157 1.18 -2.90 4.73
C THR A 157 0.69 -2.75 3.29
N SER A 158 1.51 -3.09 2.28
CA SER A 158 1.11 -3.01 0.87
C SER A 158 1.38 -4.30 0.09
N VAL A 159 2.58 -4.87 0.19
CA VAL A 159 2.94 -6.07 -0.59
C VAL A 159 2.34 -7.33 0.05
N LEU A 160 2.67 -7.59 1.32
CA LEU A 160 2.22 -8.79 2.03
C LEU A 160 0.69 -8.91 2.14
N PRO A 161 -0.10 -7.86 2.41
CA PRO A 161 -1.55 -8.01 2.53
C PRO A 161 -2.23 -8.58 1.28
N ASN A 162 -1.67 -8.33 0.09
CA ASN A 162 -2.18 -8.94 -1.14
C ASN A 162 -1.82 -10.44 -1.22
N LEU A 163 -0.60 -10.80 -0.83
CA LEU A 163 -0.10 -12.18 -0.88
C LEU A 163 -0.62 -13.05 0.27
N LEU A 164 -1.08 -12.44 1.37
CA LEU A 164 -1.71 -13.13 2.49
C LEU A 164 -3.12 -13.65 2.17
N VAL A 165 -3.73 -13.20 1.07
CA VAL A 165 -4.94 -13.84 0.54
C VAL A 165 -4.53 -15.20 -0.05
N PRO A 166 -4.95 -16.35 0.51
CA PRO A 166 -4.33 -17.64 0.20
C PRO A 166 -4.38 -18.01 -1.29
N ASP A 167 -5.49 -17.69 -1.96
CA ASP A 167 -5.66 -17.94 -3.40
C ASP A 167 -4.75 -17.08 -4.28
N VAL A 168 -4.37 -15.87 -3.84
CA VAL A 168 -3.42 -15.03 -4.56
C VAL A 168 -2.03 -15.66 -4.53
N ALA A 169 -1.52 -16.02 -3.34
CA ALA A 169 -0.22 -16.70 -3.22
C ALA A 169 -0.19 -18.01 -4.01
N ARG A 170 -1.27 -18.81 -3.94
CA ARG A 170 -1.39 -20.05 -4.73
C ARG A 170 -1.37 -19.78 -6.23
N ALA A 171 -2.05 -18.74 -6.71
CA ALA A 171 -2.05 -18.36 -8.12
C ALA A 171 -0.66 -17.90 -8.59
N VAL A 172 0.04 -17.09 -7.79
CA VAL A 172 1.44 -16.70 -8.07
C VAL A 172 2.33 -17.93 -8.15
N ALA A 173 2.24 -18.86 -7.19
CA ALA A 173 3.04 -20.08 -7.18
C ALA A 173 2.77 -20.96 -8.41
N ALA A 174 1.49 -21.15 -8.78
CA ALA A 174 1.07 -21.98 -9.90
C ALA A 174 1.32 -21.34 -11.28
N SER A 175 1.45 -20.02 -11.34
CA SER A 175 1.68 -19.30 -12.59
C SER A 175 3.03 -19.65 -13.22
N ARG A 176 3.00 -19.76 -14.55
CA ARG A 176 4.19 -19.95 -15.40
C ARG A 176 4.90 -18.63 -15.72
N ALA A 177 4.34 -17.51 -15.29
CA ALA A 177 4.94 -16.19 -15.43
C ALA A 177 6.37 -16.17 -14.86
N LEU A 178 7.19 -15.29 -15.41
CA LEU A 178 8.34 -14.78 -14.67
C LEU A 178 7.84 -14.09 -13.40
N LYS A 179 8.53 -14.28 -12.28
CA LYS A 179 8.11 -13.78 -10.97
C LYS A 179 9.25 -13.01 -10.34
N VAL A 180 9.04 -11.72 -10.10
CA VAL A 180 10.04 -10.82 -9.53
C VAL A 180 9.46 -10.05 -8.34
N TYR A 181 10.22 -10.02 -7.25
CA TYR A 181 9.99 -9.06 -6.17
C TYR A 181 10.86 -7.82 -6.40
N VAL A 182 10.27 -6.63 -6.35
CA VAL A 182 11.00 -5.36 -6.39
C VAL A 182 11.18 -4.88 -4.96
N CYS A 183 12.41 -4.96 -4.48
CA CYS A 183 12.77 -4.52 -3.13
C CYS A 183 12.66 -3.00 -3.01
N ASN A 184 12.24 -2.52 -1.84
CA ASN A 184 12.24 -1.10 -1.56
C ASN A 184 13.68 -0.53 -1.60
N VAL A 185 13.82 0.68 -2.13
CA VAL A 185 15.13 1.38 -2.16
C VAL A 185 15.52 1.94 -0.80
N ALA A 186 14.55 2.14 0.08
CA ALA A 186 14.74 2.73 1.40
C ALA A 186 13.87 2.04 2.45
N THR A 187 14.32 2.11 3.70
CA THR A 187 13.59 1.70 4.88
C THR A 187 12.39 2.61 5.13
N GLN A 188 11.37 2.06 5.79
CA GLN A 188 10.20 2.81 6.18
C GLN A 188 10.04 2.76 7.71
N ARG A 189 10.02 3.94 8.31
CA ARG A 189 9.76 4.11 9.74
C ARG A 189 8.52 3.35 10.20
N GLY A 190 8.67 2.56 11.26
CA GLY A 190 7.61 1.75 11.87
C GLY A 190 7.32 0.43 11.16
N GLU A 191 7.98 0.14 10.03
CA GLU A 191 7.82 -1.12 9.30
C GLU A 191 9.14 -1.86 9.11
N THR A 192 10.14 -1.20 8.50
CA THR A 192 11.39 -1.81 8.07
C THR A 192 12.62 -1.02 8.54
N ASP A 193 12.54 -0.43 9.72
CA ASP A 193 13.65 0.29 10.35
C ASP A 193 14.92 -0.60 10.41
N GLY A 194 16.02 -0.10 9.83
CA GLY A 194 17.31 -0.80 9.81
C GLY A 194 17.41 -1.99 8.85
N TYR A 195 16.40 -2.24 8.00
CA TYR A 195 16.42 -3.37 7.07
C TYR A 195 17.41 -3.16 5.92
N SER A 196 18.18 -4.20 5.62
CA SER A 196 18.85 -4.42 4.33
C SER A 196 17.87 -4.92 3.27
N ALA A 197 18.33 -5.01 2.02
CA ALA A 197 17.59 -5.69 0.96
C ALA A 197 17.32 -7.17 1.32
N GLY A 198 18.31 -7.85 1.90
CA GLY A 198 18.18 -9.22 2.41
C GLY A 198 17.09 -9.35 3.49
N ASP A 199 16.99 -8.39 4.41
CA ASP A 199 15.97 -8.41 5.46
C ASP A 199 14.55 -8.22 4.90
N HIS A 200 14.38 -7.38 3.87
CA HIS A 200 13.09 -7.26 3.19
C HIS A 200 12.65 -8.58 2.56
N ILE A 201 13.59 -9.29 1.92
CA ILE A 201 13.31 -10.57 1.27
C ILE A 201 13.03 -11.64 2.32
N ALA A 202 13.80 -11.69 3.41
CA ALA A 202 13.56 -12.60 4.52
C ALA A 202 12.19 -12.34 5.16
N GLY A 203 11.80 -11.08 5.34
CA GLY A 203 10.47 -10.69 5.81
C GLY A 203 9.35 -11.17 4.87
N LEU A 204 9.55 -11.04 3.55
CA LEU A 204 8.61 -11.58 2.56
C LEU A 204 8.50 -13.11 2.67
N GLU A 205 9.62 -13.83 2.58
CA GLU A 205 9.69 -15.30 2.59
C GLU A 205 9.15 -15.90 3.90
N ALA A 206 9.33 -15.23 5.03
CA ALA A 206 8.76 -15.65 6.32
C ALA A 206 7.22 -15.73 6.31
N HIS A 207 6.55 -15.00 5.41
CA HIS A 207 5.08 -14.96 5.33
C HIS A 207 4.53 -15.82 4.19
N VAL A 208 5.24 -15.88 3.06
CA VAL A 208 4.73 -16.51 1.83
C VAL A 208 5.49 -17.75 1.39
N GLY A 209 6.53 -18.12 2.15
CA GLY A 209 7.43 -19.23 1.85
C GLY A 209 8.57 -18.83 0.90
N GLU A 210 9.66 -19.59 0.97
CA GLU A 210 10.83 -19.42 0.10
C GLU A 210 10.48 -19.73 -1.37
N GLY A 211 11.10 -19.00 -2.29
CA GLY A 211 11.03 -19.29 -3.72
C GLY A 211 9.74 -18.90 -4.43
N LEU A 212 8.77 -18.27 -3.75
CA LEU A 212 7.58 -17.71 -4.43
C LEU A 212 8.00 -16.67 -5.49
N PHE A 213 9.02 -15.88 -5.17
CA PHE A 213 9.68 -14.95 -6.08
C PHE A 213 11.13 -15.39 -6.29
N PRO A 214 11.44 -16.16 -7.35
CA PRO A 214 12.78 -16.66 -7.62
C PRO A 214 13.74 -15.57 -8.10
N MET A 215 13.24 -14.37 -8.41
CA MET A 215 14.04 -13.21 -8.81
C MET A 215 13.72 -12.03 -7.89
N VAL A 216 14.75 -11.30 -7.51
CA VAL A 216 14.61 -10.05 -6.76
C VAL A 216 15.35 -8.94 -7.48
N LEU A 217 14.66 -7.84 -7.73
CA LEU A 217 15.22 -6.61 -8.30
C LEU A 217 15.53 -5.63 -7.15
N VAL A 218 16.78 -5.19 -7.05
CA VAL A 218 17.29 -4.35 -5.96
C VAL A 218 18.04 -3.15 -6.54
N ASN A 219 17.94 -2.00 -5.87
CA ASN A 219 18.73 -0.83 -6.20
C ASN A 219 20.21 -1.04 -5.82
N ASP A 220 21.15 -0.76 -6.72
CA ASP A 220 22.60 -0.74 -6.41
C ASP A 220 23.21 0.67 -6.36
N ASN A 221 22.43 1.72 -6.66
CA ASN A 221 22.90 3.08 -6.56
C ASN A 221 22.70 3.63 -5.15
N LEU A 222 23.73 3.47 -4.30
CA LEU A 222 23.77 4.00 -2.93
C LEU A 222 24.54 5.33 -2.82
N ASP A 223 25.22 5.76 -3.88
CA ASP A 223 26.03 6.98 -3.92
C ASP A 223 25.18 8.21 -4.30
N VAL A 224 24.16 8.45 -3.48
CA VAL A 224 23.22 9.57 -3.65
C VAL A 224 23.08 10.31 -2.33
N HIS A 225 23.24 11.63 -2.40
CA HIS A 225 23.05 12.52 -1.26
C HIS A 225 21.65 13.12 -1.32
N PHE A 226 20.91 13.00 -0.22
CA PHE A 226 19.59 13.61 -0.08
C PHE A 226 19.30 13.94 1.38
N ASP A 227 18.51 14.99 1.59
CA ASP A 227 17.95 15.30 2.90
C ASP A 227 16.81 14.33 3.17
N ALA A 228 17.14 13.17 3.73
CA ALA A 228 16.19 12.13 4.03
C ALA A 228 15.14 12.59 5.06
N PRO A 229 13.85 12.26 4.87
CA PRO A 229 12.88 12.37 5.94
C PRO A 229 13.35 11.54 7.17
N PRO A 230 12.99 11.94 8.41
CA PRO A 230 13.39 11.21 9.61
C PRO A 230 12.97 9.73 9.58
N GLY A 231 13.93 8.82 9.75
CA GLY A 231 13.69 7.37 9.74
C GLY A 231 13.58 6.76 8.33
N VAL A 232 14.11 7.44 7.32
CA VAL A 232 14.26 6.92 5.96
C VAL A 232 15.74 6.80 5.67
N GLU A 233 16.20 5.58 5.40
CA GLU A 233 17.59 5.27 5.04
C GLU A 233 17.58 4.40 3.78
N LEU A 234 18.54 4.56 2.87
CA LEU A 234 18.64 3.63 1.75
C LEU A 234 18.90 2.23 2.26
N ALA A 235 18.15 1.25 1.74
CA ALA A 235 18.31 -0.14 2.11
C ALA A 235 19.67 -0.64 1.61
N PRO A 236 20.60 -1.06 2.50
CA PRO A 236 21.88 -1.60 2.07
C PRO A 236 21.70 -2.85 1.20
N VAL A 237 22.57 -2.99 0.20
CA VAL A 237 22.63 -4.17 -0.66
C VAL A 237 23.44 -5.24 0.05
N ASP A 238 22.81 -5.89 1.03
CA ASP A 238 23.35 -7.02 1.78
C ASP A 238 22.41 -8.21 1.68
N PHE A 239 22.96 -9.41 1.52
CA PHE A 239 22.20 -10.64 1.33
C PHE A 239 22.86 -11.80 2.07
N PRO A 240 22.07 -12.77 2.56
CA PRO A 240 22.62 -14.00 3.10
C PRO A 240 23.43 -14.75 2.01
N PRO A 241 24.56 -15.39 2.36
CA PRO A 241 25.49 -16.01 1.41
C PRO A 241 24.92 -17.17 0.58
N HIS A 242 23.72 -17.66 0.92
CA HIS A 242 23.03 -18.78 0.26
C HIS A 242 21.56 -18.48 -0.06
N ALA A 243 21.30 -17.31 -0.65
CA ALA A 243 19.96 -16.96 -1.12
C ALA A 243 19.45 -17.95 -2.19
N ALA A 244 18.22 -18.45 -2.02
CA ALA A 244 17.54 -19.31 -2.98
C ALA A 244 17.00 -18.56 -4.22
N TYR A 245 17.14 -17.23 -4.23
CA TYR A 245 16.67 -16.32 -5.28
C TYR A 245 17.84 -15.72 -6.06
N ARG A 246 17.57 -15.37 -7.32
CA ARG A 246 18.48 -14.62 -8.17
C ARG A 246 18.34 -13.12 -7.90
N VAL A 247 19.41 -12.49 -7.44
CA VAL A 247 19.49 -11.03 -7.29
C VAL A 247 19.83 -10.40 -8.64
N ILE A 248 19.05 -9.40 -9.02
CA ILE A 248 19.28 -8.51 -10.17
C ILE A 248 19.41 -7.10 -9.61
N THR A 249 20.48 -6.41 -9.97
CA THR A 249 20.72 -5.05 -9.50
C THR A 249 20.66 -4.04 -10.65
N ALA A 250 20.20 -2.83 -10.34
CA ALA A 250 20.24 -1.68 -11.24
C ALA A 250 20.17 -0.38 -10.43
N ASP A 251 20.54 0.75 -11.06
CA ASP A 251 20.20 2.06 -10.55
C ASP A 251 18.69 2.27 -10.68
N LEU A 252 17.98 2.29 -9.56
CA LEU A 252 16.52 2.38 -9.51
C LEU A 252 16.02 3.65 -8.82
N VAL A 253 16.90 4.46 -8.23
CA VAL A 253 16.50 5.63 -7.44
C VAL A 253 16.06 6.81 -8.30
N ASP A 254 15.04 7.51 -7.85
CA ASP A 254 14.61 8.80 -8.41
C ASP A 254 15.65 9.88 -8.13
N ARG A 255 15.90 10.74 -9.11
CA ARG A 255 16.94 11.78 -9.00
C ARG A 255 16.58 12.88 -8.00
N ALA A 256 15.29 13.22 -7.89
CA ALA A 256 14.82 14.27 -6.99
C ALA A 256 14.54 13.73 -5.58
N HIS A 257 14.11 12.47 -5.49
CA HIS A 257 13.75 11.80 -4.24
C HIS A 257 14.41 10.40 -4.18
N PRO A 258 15.70 10.29 -3.86
CA PRO A 258 16.43 9.02 -3.96
C PRO A 258 15.91 7.89 -3.05
N TRP A 259 15.05 8.20 -2.08
CA TRP A 259 14.31 7.22 -1.28
C TRP A 259 13.09 6.62 -1.99
N ARG A 260 12.87 6.95 -3.27
CA ARG A 260 11.81 6.42 -4.12
C ARG A 260 12.41 5.81 -5.38
N HIS A 261 11.63 4.92 -5.99
CA HIS A 261 11.95 4.42 -7.33
C HIS A 261 11.69 5.49 -8.39
N ASP A 262 12.60 5.58 -9.36
CA ASP A 262 12.38 6.22 -10.65
C ASP A 262 11.51 5.26 -11.50
N SER A 263 10.30 5.69 -11.87
CA SER A 263 9.34 4.84 -12.60
C SER A 263 9.89 4.35 -13.95
N ASP A 264 10.63 5.21 -14.65
CA ASP A 264 11.20 4.95 -15.96
C ASP A 264 12.37 3.96 -15.87
N LYS A 265 13.26 4.13 -14.90
CA LYS A 265 14.36 3.17 -14.67
C LYS A 265 13.82 1.82 -14.24
N LEU A 266 12.86 1.80 -13.32
CA LEU A 266 12.24 0.58 -12.84
C LEU A 266 11.51 -0.16 -13.97
N ALA A 267 10.68 0.51 -14.76
CA ALA A 267 9.99 -0.10 -15.89
C ALA A 267 10.98 -0.71 -16.89
N ARG A 268 12.06 -0.01 -17.24
CA ARG A 268 13.12 -0.55 -18.10
C ARG A 268 13.80 -1.78 -17.50
N ALA A 269 14.09 -1.77 -16.20
CA ALA A 269 14.73 -2.89 -15.52
C ALA A 269 13.82 -4.13 -15.50
N VAL A 270 12.53 -3.94 -15.19
CA VAL A 270 11.50 -4.99 -15.17
C VAL A 270 11.26 -5.58 -16.56
N LEU A 271 11.13 -4.73 -17.59
CA LEU A 271 10.88 -5.19 -18.96
C LEU A 271 12.07 -5.95 -19.58
N ARG A 272 13.30 -5.72 -19.11
CA ARG A 272 14.49 -6.49 -19.53
C ARG A 272 14.52 -7.92 -19.00
N LEU A 273 13.62 -8.28 -18.10
CA LEU A 273 13.50 -9.64 -17.58
C LEU A 273 12.79 -10.59 -18.55
N LEU A 274 11.92 -10.02 -19.42
CA LEU A 274 11.25 -10.72 -20.52
C LEU A 274 12.20 -10.89 -21.72
#